data_AF-A0A1H4Z584-F1
#
_entry.id   AF-A0A1H4Z584-F1
#
_cell.length_a   1.000
_cell.length_b   1.000
_cell.length_c   1.000
_cell.angle_alpha   90.00
_cell.angle_beta   90.00
_cell.angle_gamma   90.00
#
_symmetry.space_group_name_H-M   'P 1'
#
loop_
_entity.id
_entity.type
_entity.pdbx_description
1 polymer ?
#
loop_
_entity_poly.entity_id
_entity_poly.type
_entity_poly.pdbx_seq_one_letter_code
_entity_poly.pdbx_strand_id
1 'polypeptide(L)'
;MRAYPLTVTALAAALLLTACDDGGGKSTDKNSSACEIGGVSVQIGSASVAPAAGDAGEVPVSITNQSTPCTLDDFPGAVLETGTAKEKLPVLAGAKAQKLKLAKGDSASFTIAYVRGKEGDKNGVAAKTVTIALPGSATTRSFPWSYGPVALKGSGPDASVSAFQQVGD
;
A
#
# COMPACT_ATOMS: atom_id res chain seq x y z
N MET A 1 -38.56 24.27 52.06
CA MET A 1 -38.67 25.31 51.02
C MET A 1 -38.97 24.60 49.70
N ARG A 2 -39.92 25.15 48.94
CA ARG A 2 -40.56 24.57 47.76
C ARG A 2 -40.20 25.48 46.59
N ALA A 3 -39.59 24.97 45.53
CA ALA A 3 -39.45 25.67 44.26
C ALA A 3 -39.20 24.67 43.13
N TYR A 4 -39.74 25.03 41.97
CA TYR A 4 -40.32 24.16 40.95
C TYR A 4 -39.36 23.79 39.80
N PRO A 5 -39.70 22.74 39.01
CA PRO A 5 -38.90 22.27 37.88
C PRO A 5 -39.00 23.24 36.70
N LEU A 6 -37.85 23.55 36.07
CA LEU A 6 -37.82 24.29 34.81
C LEU A 6 -37.91 23.31 33.64
N THR A 7 -39.12 23.21 33.10
CA THR A 7 -39.39 22.70 31.76
C THR A 7 -38.79 23.65 30.73
N VAL A 8 -37.83 23.19 29.93
CA VAL A 8 -37.41 23.89 28.72
C VAL A 8 -38.00 23.17 27.53
N THR A 9 -38.93 23.85 26.87
CA THR A 9 -39.56 23.47 25.61
C THR A 9 -38.55 23.51 24.46
N ALA A 10 -38.68 22.53 23.58
CA ALA A 10 -37.90 22.38 22.36
C ALA A 10 -38.07 23.56 21.40
N LEU A 11 -37.00 23.88 20.66
CA LEU A 11 -37.11 24.51 19.35
C LEU A 11 -36.28 23.71 18.35
N ALA A 12 -36.98 22.93 17.53
CA ALA A 12 -36.44 22.36 16.33
C ALA A 12 -36.20 23.49 15.31
N ALA A 13 -34.95 23.66 14.89
CA ALA A 13 -34.62 24.32 13.64
C ALA A 13 -34.09 23.24 12.69
N ALA A 14 -34.97 22.77 11.80
CA ALA A 14 -34.60 21.96 10.66
C ALA A 14 -33.85 22.83 9.65
N LEU A 15 -32.52 22.78 9.68
CA LEU A 15 -31.71 23.11 8.51
C LEU A 15 -31.62 21.85 7.65
N LEU A 16 -32.62 21.71 6.78
CA LEU A 16 -32.58 20.85 5.61
C LEU A 16 -31.44 21.34 4.70
N LEU A 17 -30.22 20.81 4.91
CA LEU A 17 -29.21 20.80 3.86
C LEU A 17 -29.59 19.72 2.87
N THR A 18 -30.22 20.16 1.80
CA THR A 18 -30.60 19.37 0.64
C THR A 18 -29.37 18.78 -0.04
N ALA A 19 -29.26 17.46 0.06
CA ALA A 19 -28.95 16.51 -1.01
C ALA A 19 -27.82 16.88 -1.99
N CYS A 20 -26.69 16.17 -1.85
CA CYS A 20 -26.07 15.54 -3.01
C CYS A 20 -25.74 14.09 -2.64
N ASP A 21 -26.61 13.23 -3.16
CA ASP A 21 -26.53 11.81 -3.48
C ASP A 21 -25.30 10.98 -3.06
N ASP A 22 -25.65 9.88 -2.40
CA ASP A 22 -25.12 8.51 -2.54
C ASP A 22 -23.66 8.19 -2.21
N GLY A 23 -23.50 7.23 -1.29
CA GLY A 23 -22.21 6.57 -1.06
C GLY A 23 -21.95 6.31 0.41
N GLY A 24 -22.73 5.41 1.02
CA GLY A 24 -22.50 4.91 2.37
C GLY A 24 -21.09 4.35 2.56
N GLY A 25 -20.21 5.17 3.13
CA GLY A 25 -18.91 4.74 3.65
C GLY A 25 -19.09 4.03 4.97
N LYS A 26 -19.52 2.78 4.93
CA LYS A 26 -19.40 1.85 6.06
C LYS A 26 -17.91 1.76 6.41
N SER A 27 -17.48 2.50 7.42
CA SER A 27 -16.29 2.17 8.20
C SER A 27 -16.53 0.78 8.76
N THR A 28 -16.17 -0.21 7.97
CA THR A 28 -16.21 -1.58 8.40
C THR A 28 -14.93 -1.73 9.19
N ASP A 29 -15.03 -1.52 10.50
CA ASP A 29 -14.19 -2.21 11.46
C ASP A 29 -14.41 -3.70 11.23
N LYS A 30 -13.85 -4.24 10.14
CA LYS A 30 -13.73 -5.68 9.97
C LYS A 30 -12.64 -6.05 10.94
N ASN A 31 -13.00 -6.93 11.87
CA ASN A 31 -12.10 -7.78 12.61
C ASN A 31 -11.32 -8.65 11.59
N SER A 32 -10.48 -8.00 10.78
CA SER A 32 -9.83 -8.57 9.62
C SER A 32 -8.62 -9.29 10.15
N SER A 33 -8.52 -10.58 9.88
CA SER A 33 -7.31 -11.34 10.14
C SER A 33 -6.17 -10.95 9.20
N ALA A 34 -6.33 -9.91 8.37
CA ALA A 34 -5.32 -9.42 7.44
C ALA A 34 -4.15 -8.78 8.20
N CYS A 35 -2.95 -8.87 7.62
CA CYS A 35 -1.83 -8.12 8.14
C CYS A 35 -1.99 -6.62 7.82
N GLU A 36 -1.82 -5.78 8.83
CA GLU A 36 -1.95 -4.34 8.71
C GLU A 36 -0.63 -3.63 8.97
N ILE A 37 -0.41 -2.54 8.24
CA ILE A 37 0.71 -1.64 8.48
C ILE A 37 0.51 -0.97 9.83
N GLY A 38 1.51 -1.08 10.70
CA GLY A 38 1.43 -0.73 12.13
C GLY A 38 1.40 -1.96 13.03
N GLY A 39 0.79 -3.07 12.57
CA GLY A 39 0.93 -4.39 13.20
C GLY A 39 2.12 -5.20 12.68
N VAL A 40 2.60 -4.85 11.48
CA VAL A 40 3.82 -5.41 10.88
C VAL A 40 4.86 -4.33 10.63
N SER A 41 6.14 -4.69 10.71
CA SER A 41 7.22 -3.85 10.17
C SER A 41 7.39 -4.15 8.69
N VAL A 42 7.48 -3.10 7.88
CA VAL A 42 7.82 -3.19 6.46
C VAL A 42 9.16 -2.50 6.26
N GLN A 43 10.11 -3.16 5.61
CA GLN A 43 11.46 -2.65 5.39
C GLN A 43 11.87 -2.88 3.94
N ILE A 44 12.52 -1.88 3.34
CA ILE A 44 13.20 -2.03 2.06
C ILE A 44 14.59 -2.60 2.34
N GLY A 45 14.91 -3.74 1.76
CA GLY A 45 16.21 -4.38 1.87
C GLY A 45 17.25 -3.82 0.89
N SER A 46 18.43 -4.42 0.89
CA SER A 46 19.50 -4.09 -0.05
C SER A 46 19.07 -4.43 -1.48
N ALA A 47 18.89 -3.41 -2.30
CA ALA A 47 18.48 -3.57 -3.68
C ALA A 47 19.66 -3.97 -4.58
N SER A 48 19.38 -4.83 -5.55
CA SER A 48 20.19 -4.98 -6.75
C SER A 48 19.90 -3.79 -7.66
N VAL A 49 20.68 -2.71 -7.53
CA VAL A 49 20.43 -1.46 -8.25
C VAL A 49 20.81 -1.60 -9.71
N ALA A 50 19.90 -1.24 -10.62
CA ALA A 50 20.16 -1.14 -12.04
C ALA A 50 21.19 -0.01 -12.32
N PRO A 51 22.38 -0.31 -12.87
CA PRO A 51 23.45 0.68 -12.96
C PRO A 51 23.20 1.73 -14.05
N ALA A 52 22.58 1.36 -15.18
CA ALA A 52 22.28 2.26 -16.28
C ALA A 52 20.82 2.13 -16.76
N ALA A 53 20.42 3.05 -17.64
CA ALA A 53 19.11 2.99 -18.28
C ALA A 53 18.99 1.75 -19.18
N GLY A 54 17.86 1.04 -19.10
CA GLY A 54 17.62 -0.23 -19.75
C GLY A 54 18.00 -1.45 -18.91
N ASP A 55 18.75 -1.27 -17.82
CA ASP A 55 19.11 -2.37 -16.94
C ASP A 55 17.96 -2.70 -15.98
N ALA A 56 17.87 -3.99 -15.64
CA ALA A 56 16.96 -4.48 -14.61
C ALA A 56 17.54 -4.29 -13.21
N GLY A 57 16.69 -3.96 -12.26
CA GLY A 57 17.01 -3.90 -10.85
C GLY A 57 15.90 -4.54 -10.01
N GLU A 58 16.25 -4.91 -8.79
CA GLU A 58 15.37 -5.59 -7.86
C GLU A 58 15.46 -4.96 -6.47
N VAL A 59 14.31 -4.64 -5.90
CA VAL A 59 14.20 -4.04 -4.58
C VAL A 59 13.45 -5.03 -3.68
N PRO A 60 14.15 -5.76 -2.80
CA PRO A 60 13.50 -6.66 -1.87
C PRO A 60 12.79 -5.86 -0.78
N VAL A 61 11.61 -6.32 -0.40
CA VAL A 61 10.81 -5.76 0.69
C VAL A 61 10.53 -6.88 1.69
N SER A 62 10.91 -6.68 2.95
CA SER A 62 10.60 -7.60 4.03
C SER A 62 9.43 -7.09 4.86
N ILE A 63 8.63 -8.04 5.33
CA ILE A 63 7.51 -7.84 6.23
C ILE A 63 7.74 -8.77 7.41
N THR A 64 7.70 -8.24 8.62
CA THR A 64 7.77 -9.04 9.84
C THR A 64 6.57 -8.71 10.71
N ASN A 65 5.81 -9.73 11.11
CA ASN A 65 4.67 -9.51 11.97
C ASN A 65 5.14 -9.20 13.40
N GLN A 66 4.80 -8.02 13.91
CA GLN A 66 5.16 -7.57 15.25
C GLN A 66 3.97 -7.64 16.22
N SER A 67 2.82 -8.12 15.76
CA SER A 67 1.54 -8.05 16.46
C SER A 67 0.95 -9.46 16.73
N THR A 68 -0.37 -9.57 16.73
CA THR A 68 -1.05 -10.88 16.81
C THR A 68 -1.00 -11.59 15.46
N PRO A 69 -1.27 -12.91 15.39
CA PRO A 69 -1.24 -13.63 14.12
C PRO A 69 -2.15 -13.00 13.07
N CYS A 70 -1.60 -12.76 11.87
CA CYS A 70 -2.30 -12.14 10.76
C CYS A 70 -2.08 -12.92 9.46
N THR A 71 -2.75 -12.53 8.39
CA THR A 71 -2.72 -13.23 7.10
C THR A 71 -2.47 -12.26 5.96
N LEU A 72 -1.53 -12.62 5.08
CA LEU A 72 -1.37 -12.04 3.76
C LEU A 72 -2.11 -12.94 2.78
N ASP A 73 -3.25 -12.49 2.27
CA ASP A 73 -4.12 -13.26 1.36
C ASP A 73 -4.32 -12.43 0.10
N ASP A 74 -3.57 -12.75 -0.97
CA ASP A 74 -3.39 -12.03 -2.24
C ASP A 74 -1.99 -11.37 -2.38
N PHE A 75 -1.75 -10.62 -3.45
CA PHE A 75 -0.48 -9.97 -3.77
C PHE A 75 -0.21 -8.72 -2.91
N PRO A 76 1.08 -8.36 -2.71
CA PRO A 76 1.43 -7.03 -2.25
C PRO A 76 0.99 -5.97 -3.27
N GLY A 77 0.66 -4.78 -2.79
CA GLY A 77 0.51 -3.60 -3.62
C GLY A 77 1.76 -2.73 -3.57
N ALA A 78 2.16 -2.19 -4.72
CA ALA A 78 3.15 -1.13 -4.80
C ALA A 78 2.69 -0.05 -5.78
N VAL A 79 2.93 1.21 -5.42
CA VAL A 79 2.62 2.39 -6.23
C VAL A 79 3.85 3.27 -6.28
N LEU A 80 4.29 3.63 -7.48
CA LEU A 80 5.34 4.63 -7.69
C LEU A 80 4.71 6.01 -7.77
N GLU A 81 5.28 6.98 -7.05
CA GLU A 81 4.78 8.36 -7.04
C GLU A 81 5.86 9.33 -7.51
N THR A 82 5.51 10.20 -8.45
CA THR A 82 6.40 11.26 -9.00
C THR A 82 6.23 12.61 -8.27
N GLY A 83 5.23 12.70 -7.40
CA GLY A 83 4.77 13.92 -6.73
C GLY A 83 3.49 14.51 -7.36
N THR A 84 3.25 14.26 -8.65
CA THR A 84 2.04 14.71 -9.36
C THR A 84 1.21 13.55 -9.91
N ALA A 85 1.82 12.39 -10.09
CA ALA A 85 1.18 11.18 -10.60
C ALA A 85 1.49 9.98 -9.71
N LYS A 86 0.62 8.97 -9.79
CA LYS A 86 0.72 7.70 -9.10
C LYS A 86 0.56 6.57 -10.11
N GLU A 87 1.53 5.69 -10.16
CA GLU A 87 1.56 4.55 -11.07
C GLU A 87 1.53 3.25 -10.27
N LYS A 88 0.42 2.51 -10.37
CA LYS A 88 0.30 1.21 -9.70
C LYS A 88 1.16 0.20 -10.45
N LEU A 89 1.99 -0.52 -9.70
CA LEU A 89 2.78 -1.61 -10.28
C LEU A 89 1.89 -2.84 -10.52
N PRO A 90 1.95 -3.44 -11.72
CA PRO A 90 1.29 -4.70 -11.97
C PRO A 90 1.97 -5.83 -11.17
N VAL A 91 1.25 -6.92 -11.00
CA VAL A 91 1.84 -8.17 -10.49
C VAL A 91 2.75 -8.78 -11.57
N LEU A 92 3.82 -9.45 -11.14
CA LEU A 92 4.73 -10.15 -12.04
C LEU A 92 3.94 -11.18 -12.87
N ALA A 93 4.14 -11.15 -14.19
CA ALA A 93 3.44 -12.04 -15.11
C ALA A 93 3.69 -13.51 -14.74
N GLY A 94 2.60 -14.28 -14.60
CA GLY A 94 2.66 -15.69 -14.22
C GLY A 94 2.87 -15.97 -12.73
N ALA A 95 3.03 -14.93 -11.89
CA ALA A 95 3.07 -15.12 -10.45
C ALA A 95 1.71 -15.63 -9.93
N LYS A 96 1.75 -16.42 -8.85
CA LYS A 96 0.56 -16.94 -8.19
C LYS A 96 0.46 -16.35 -6.79
N ALA A 97 -0.69 -15.78 -6.47
CA ALA A 97 -0.99 -15.37 -5.11
C ALA A 97 -0.98 -16.59 -4.18
N GLN A 98 -0.55 -16.38 -2.94
CA GLN A 98 -0.61 -17.38 -1.90
C GLN A 98 -1.10 -16.76 -0.61
N LYS A 99 -1.77 -17.60 0.19
CA LYS A 99 -2.26 -17.22 1.51
C LYS A 99 -1.22 -17.59 2.56
N LEU A 100 -0.58 -16.59 3.15
CA LEU A 100 0.44 -16.76 4.18
C LEU A 100 -0.09 -16.29 5.53
N LYS A 101 -0.14 -17.18 6.50
CA LYS A 101 -0.42 -16.82 7.89
C LYS A 101 0.90 -16.55 8.58
N LEU A 102 1.04 -15.35 9.15
CA LEU A 102 2.23 -14.93 9.89
C LEU A 102 1.90 -14.89 11.37
N ALA A 103 2.51 -15.75 12.17
CA ALA A 103 2.54 -15.59 13.63
C ALA A 103 3.42 -14.39 14.01
N LYS A 104 3.41 -14.01 15.29
CA LYS A 104 4.28 -12.93 15.79
C LYS A 104 5.75 -13.35 15.62
N GLY A 105 6.53 -12.53 14.93
CA GLY A 105 7.94 -12.79 14.60
C GLY A 105 8.15 -13.38 13.21
N ASP A 106 7.12 -14.02 12.63
CA ASP A 106 7.23 -14.60 11.29
C ASP A 106 7.40 -13.50 10.26
N SER A 107 8.15 -13.83 9.21
CA SER A 107 8.46 -12.90 8.14
C SER A 107 8.03 -13.42 6.78
N ALA A 108 7.63 -12.49 5.92
CA ALA A 108 7.46 -12.71 4.50
C ALA A 108 8.25 -11.66 3.73
N SER A 109 8.60 -11.96 2.50
CA SER A 109 9.24 -11.00 1.59
C SER A 109 8.52 -10.99 0.25
N PHE A 110 8.70 -9.90 -0.48
CA PHE A 110 8.40 -9.83 -1.90
C PHE A 110 9.42 -8.90 -2.56
N THR A 111 9.48 -8.94 -3.88
CA THR A 111 10.43 -8.14 -4.66
C THR A 111 9.68 -7.21 -5.58
N ILE A 112 10.16 -5.97 -5.67
CA ILE A 112 9.79 -5.03 -6.72
C ILE A 112 10.89 -5.10 -7.79
N ALA A 113 10.55 -5.67 -8.94
CA ALA A 113 11.43 -5.64 -10.11
C ALA A 113 11.14 -4.39 -10.93
N TYR A 114 12.17 -3.77 -11.51
CA TYR A 114 12.02 -2.60 -12.38
C TYR A 114 13.11 -2.57 -13.45
N VAL A 115 12.82 -1.91 -14.57
CA VAL A 115 13.83 -1.50 -15.55
C VAL A 115 14.12 -0.02 -15.36
N ARG A 116 15.39 0.35 -15.22
CA ARG A 116 15.78 1.74 -15.02
C ARG A 116 15.54 2.54 -16.29
N GLY A 117 14.84 3.65 -16.15
CA GLY A 117 14.65 4.65 -17.20
C GLY A 117 15.86 5.56 -17.36
N LYS A 118 15.85 6.36 -18.42
CA LYS A 118 16.84 7.41 -18.63
C LYS A 118 16.47 8.67 -17.84
N GLU A 119 17.46 9.27 -17.19
CA GLU A 119 17.24 10.51 -16.42
C GLU A 119 16.85 11.69 -17.33
N GLY A 120 15.89 12.49 -16.86
CA GLY A 120 15.31 13.61 -17.61
C GLY A 120 14.46 13.21 -18.82
N ASP A 121 14.25 11.91 -19.06
CA ASP A 121 13.40 11.43 -20.14
C ASP A 121 11.92 11.60 -19.78
N LYS A 122 11.12 12.06 -20.75
CA LYS A 122 9.67 12.19 -20.64
C LYS A 122 8.98 10.83 -20.69
N ASN A 123 9.67 9.82 -21.20
CA ASN A 123 9.18 8.45 -21.36
C ASN A 123 9.56 7.55 -20.17
N GLY A 124 9.81 8.12 -19.00
CA GLY A 124 10.09 7.41 -17.76
C GLY A 124 9.29 7.94 -16.59
N VAL A 125 8.98 7.07 -15.64
CA VAL A 125 8.37 7.44 -14.36
C VAL A 125 9.46 7.95 -13.45
N ALA A 126 9.55 9.26 -13.28
CA ALA A 126 10.47 9.92 -12.34
C ALA A 126 10.01 9.76 -10.88
N ALA A 127 9.91 8.51 -10.43
CA ALA A 127 9.46 8.15 -9.09
C ALA A 127 10.39 8.74 -8.03
N LYS A 128 9.79 9.32 -6.99
CA LYS A 128 10.47 9.83 -5.79
C LYS A 128 10.09 9.04 -4.56
N THR A 129 8.97 8.33 -4.62
CA THR A 129 8.42 7.57 -3.51
C THR A 129 7.82 6.29 -4.04
N VAL A 130 7.96 5.23 -3.26
CA VAL A 130 7.19 3.99 -3.44
C VAL A 130 6.30 3.81 -2.22
N THR A 131 5.02 3.55 -2.48
CA THR A 131 4.03 3.29 -1.45
C THR A 131 3.64 1.82 -1.49
N ILE A 132 3.83 1.15 -0.37
CA ILE A 132 3.54 -0.27 -0.18
C ILE A 132 2.18 -0.42 0.49
N ALA A 133 1.36 -1.33 -0.03
CA ALA A 133 0.08 -1.74 0.54
C ALA A 133 0.08 -3.25 0.78
N LEU A 134 -0.61 -3.67 1.84
CA LEU A 134 -0.82 -5.08 2.15
C LEU A 134 -2.24 -5.49 1.74
N PRO A 135 -2.44 -6.74 1.28
CA PRO A 135 -3.76 -7.19 0.87
C PRO A 135 -4.74 -7.15 2.05
N GLY A 136 -5.96 -6.71 1.79
CA GLY A 136 -7.01 -6.62 2.81
C GLY A 136 -6.88 -5.44 3.79
N SER A 137 -5.88 -4.57 3.64
CA SER A 137 -5.71 -3.34 4.43
C SER A 137 -5.76 -2.09 3.55
N ALA A 138 -6.39 -1.02 4.05
CA ALA A 138 -6.36 0.29 3.41
C ALA A 138 -5.13 1.12 3.82
N THR A 139 -4.41 0.69 4.86
CA THR A 139 -3.25 1.41 5.40
C THR A 139 -2.03 1.13 4.52
N THR A 140 -1.34 2.20 4.11
CA THR A 140 -0.15 2.13 3.26
C THR A 140 1.07 2.70 3.95
N ARG A 141 2.28 2.30 3.52
CA ARG A 141 3.54 2.86 3.99
C ARG A 141 4.41 3.33 2.83
N SER A 142 4.89 4.55 2.93
CA SER A 142 5.73 5.17 1.89
C SER A 142 7.21 5.12 2.24
N PHE A 143 8.04 4.92 1.22
CA PHE A 143 9.50 4.92 1.31
C PHE A 143 10.09 5.79 0.20
N PRO A 144 11.22 6.49 0.44
CA PRO A 144 11.90 7.22 -0.62
C PRO A 144 12.36 6.24 -1.71
N TRP A 145 12.14 6.62 -2.97
CA TRP A 145 12.63 5.89 -4.12
C TRP A 145 13.92 6.55 -4.61
N SER A 146 15.05 5.85 -4.48
CA SER A 146 16.39 6.34 -4.83
C SER A 146 17.02 5.62 -6.03
N TYR A 147 16.26 4.75 -6.70
CA TYR A 147 16.78 3.86 -7.75
C TYR A 147 16.75 4.46 -9.16
N GLY A 148 16.51 5.77 -9.26
CA GLY A 148 16.37 6.49 -10.52
C GLY A 148 14.97 6.34 -11.14
N PRO A 149 14.72 6.97 -12.30
CA PRO A 149 13.44 6.82 -12.99
C PRO A 149 13.23 5.37 -13.43
N VAL A 150 11.97 4.97 -13.56
CA VAL A 150 11.58 3.65 -14.08
C VAL A 150 11.16 3.81 -15.54
N ALA A 151 11.62 2.91 -16.40
CA ALA A 151 11.24 2.92 -17.82
C ALA A 151 9.73 2.66 -17.98
N LEU A 152 9.16 2.99 -19.13
CA LEU A 152 7.79 2.62 -19.48
C LEU A 152 7.76 1.35 -20.33
N LYS A 153 6.75 0.51 -20.12
CA LYS A 153 6.40 -0.64 -20.95
C LYS A 153 4.91 -0.60 -21.26
N GLY A 154 4.60 -0.34 -22.53
CA GLY A 154 3.23 -0.05 -22.94
C GLY A 154 2.75 1.25 -22.29
N SER A 155 1.62 1.21 -21.60
CA SER A 155 1.01 2.38 -20.95
C SER A 155 1.41 2.59 -19.49
N GLY A 156 2.26 1.72 -18.92
CA GLY A 156 2.64 1.77 -17.51
C GLY A 156 4.14 1.61 -17.28
N PRO A 157 4.61 1.67 -16.03
CA PRO A 157 6.01 1.43 -15.70
C PRO A 157 6.42 0.00 -16.08
N ASP A 158 7.65 -0.16 -16.58
CA ASP A 158 8.31 -1.45 -16.72
C ASP A 158 8.83 -1.91 -15.35
N ALA A 159 7.87 -2.25 -14.50
CA ALA A 159 8.11 -2.72 -13.15
C ALA A 159 6.98 -3.65 -12.72
N SER A 160 7.24 -4.49 -11.74
CA SER A 160 6.25 -5.41 -11.21
C SER A 160 6.53 -5.82 -9.78
N VAL A 161 5.51 -6.37 -9.12
CA VAL A 161 5.64 -6.95 -7.78
C VAL A 161 5.53 -8.47 -7.83
N SER A 162 6.41 -9.18 -7.13
CA SER A 162 6.30 -10.62 -6.97
C SER A 162 5.15 -11.00 -6.03
N ALA A 163 4.81 -12.29 -6.00
CA ALA A 163 4.05 -12.84 -4.86
C ALA A 163 4.87 -12.74 -3.57
N PHE A 164 4.19 -12.81 -2.42
CA PHE A 164 4.86 -13.01 -1.15
C PHE A 164 5.60 -14.35 -1.13
N GLN A 165 6.69 -14.42 -0.37
CA GLN A 165 7.44 -15.62 -0.05
C GLN A 165 7.64 -15.66 1.47
N GLN A 166 7.45 -16.82 2.09
CA GLN A 166 7.75 -16.97 3.52
C GLN A 166 9.27 -16.96 3.73
N VAL A 167 9.73 -16.28 4.78
CA VAL A 167 11.14 -16.16 5.12
C VAL A 167 11.40 -16.89 6.44
N GLY A 168 12.21 -17.96 6.38
CA GLY A 168 12.54 -18.81 7.52
C GLY A 168 11.57 -20.00 7.69
N ASP A 169 12.14 -21.14 8.09
CA ASP A 169 11.46 -22.38 8.52
C ASP A 169 11.57 -22.51 10.04
#